data_AF-A0A848UKD9-F1
#
_entry.id   AF-A0A848UKD9-F1
#
_cell.length_a   1.000
_cell.length_b   1.000
_cell.length_c   1.000
_cell.angle_alpha   90.00
_cell.angle_beta   90.00
_cell.angle_gamma   90.00
#
_symmetry.space_group_name_H-M   'P 1'
#
loop_
_entity.id
_entity.type
_entity.pdbx_description
1 polymer ?
#
loop_
_entity_poly.entity_id
_entity_poly.type
_entity_poly.pdbx_seq_one_letter_code
_entity_poly.pdbx_strand_id
1 'polypeptide(L)'
;MEWIAHRAGNLPGTVAAAAEVADAVELDVHVFRGRLEVRHGKVLWPFARLWERWELLPVDSPRPSLDEIVVAAPPETHLWLDLKGFTPRLTGRALAVADDGRPLTLSSRNWWILGAARRRDGVRVMRSVGSRWQRWVVQRLRFGPDEGVVINERLVDAATVVRLRRRTSAIVAWGATTRARTEQLARLGVTGLIVDDLGLIPERGAGASPP
;
A
#
# COMPACT_ATOMS: atom_id res chain seq x y z
N MET A 1 -0.04 14.72 7.80
CA MET A 1 -0.83 13.52 7.44
C MET A 1 -0.29 13.04 6.10
N GLU A 2 0.02 11.76 6.00
CA GLU A 2 0.65 11.14 4.82
C GLU A 2 -0.42 10.82 3.76
N TRP A 3 -0.16 11.16 2.50
CA TRP A 3 -1.00 10.86 1.34
C TRP A 3 -0.31 9.86 0.44
N ILE A 4 -1.02 8.79 0.10
CA ILE A 4 -0.47 7.69 -0.68
C ILE A 4 -1.33 7.54 -1.93
N ALA A 5 -0.68 7.60 -3.09
CA ALA A 5 -1.32 7.41 -4.38
C ALA A 5 -1.61 5.92 -4.61
N HIS A 6 -2.88 5.52 -4.50
CA HIS A 6 -3.32 4.13 -4.65
C HIS A 6 -3.15 3.69 -6.11
N ARG A 7 -2.47 2.55 -6.33
CA ARG A 7 -2.26 1.92 -7.64
C ARG A 7 -1.53 2.77 -8.66
N ALA A 8 -1.08 3.98 -8.31
CA ALA A 8 -0.38 4.84 -9.23
C ALA A 8 1.02 4.31 -9.58
N GLY A 9 1.51 3.32 -8.83
CA GLY A 9 2.71 2.54 -9.17
C GLY A 9 2.42 1.27 -9.97
N ASN A 10 1.18 1.01 -10.39
CA ASN A 10 0.86 -0.18 -11.17
C ASN A 10 1.29 -0.09 -12.64
N LEU A 11 1.70 1.09 -13.12
CA LEU A 11 2.27 1.30 -14.44
C LEU A 11 3.55 2.15 -14.34
N PRO A 12 4.61 1.85 -15.11
CA PRO A 12 5.87 2.60 -15.03
C PRO A 12 5.67 4.09 -15.32
N GLY A 13 4.85 4.42 -16.32
CA GLY A 13 4.63 5.80 -16.77
C GLY A 13 3.85 6.70 -15.82
N THR A 14 3.28 6.16 -14.74
CA THR A 14 2.46 6.94 -13.78
C THR A 14 3.19 7.24 -12.47
N VAL A 15 4.33 6.60 -12.21
CA VAL A 15 5.02 6.70 -10.91
C VAL A 15 5.51 8.11 -10.64
N ALA A 16 6.22 8.72 -11.60
CA ALA A 16 6.84 10.04 -11.42
C ALA A 16 5.80 11.13 -11.12
N ALA A 17 4.74 11.20 -11.93
CA ALA A 17 3.66 12.16 -11.73
C ALA A 17 2.94 11.97 -10.37
N ALA A 18 2.78 10.73 -9.92
CA ALA A 18 2.19 10.44 -8.62
C ALA A 18 3.10 10.85 -7.46
N ALA A 19 4.42 10.66 -7.61
CA ALA A 19 5.41 11.03 -6.60
C ALA A 19 5.52 12.54 -6.39
N GLU A 20 5.20 13.36 -7.41
CA GLU A 20 5.17 14.82 -7.26
C GLU A 20 4.08 15.29 -6.29
N VAL A 21 2.93 14.62 -6.28
CA VAL A 21 1.75 15.04 -5.50
C VAL A 21 1.57 14.25 -4.20
N ALA A 22 2.01 12.99 -4.13
CA ALA A 22 1.84 12.11 -2.97
C ALA A 22 3.12 11.99 -2.13
N ASP A 23 3.00 11.54 -0.88
CA ASP A 23 4.13 11.20 0.00
C ASP A 23 4.69 9.82 -0.34
N ALA A 24 3.84 8.90 -0.83
CA ALA A 24 4.23 7.58 -1.29
C ALA A 24 3.38 7.12 -2.49
N VAL A 25 3.93 6.21 -3.28
CA VAL A 25 3.26 5.59 -4.43
C VAL A 25 2.99 4.12 -4.13
N GLU A 26 1.71 3.73 -4.09
CA GLU A 26 1.32 2.35 -3.82
C GLU A 26 1.24 1.51 -5.10
N LEU A 27 1.63 0.24 -4.95
CA LEU A 27 1.55 -0.74 -6.01
C LEU A 27 1.21 -2.15 -5.51
N ASP A 28 0.34 -2.82 -6.26
CA ASP A 28 -0.20 -4.14 -5.94
C ASP A 28 0.75 -5.25 -6.48
N VAL A 29 1.54 -5.87 -5.61
CA VAL A 29 2.55 -6.87 -6.03
C VAL A 29 2.02 -8.29 -5.92
N HIS A 30 2.00 -9.01 -7.04
CA HIS A 30 1.63 -10.41 -7.15
C HIS A 30 2.80 -11.30 -7.57
N VAL A 31 2.76 -12.60 -7.22
CA VAL A 31 3.58 -13.62 -7.88
C VAL A 31 2.73 -14.34 -8.92
N PHE A 32 3.19 -14.38 -10.16
CA PHE A 32 2.57 -15.20 -11.20
C PHE A 32 3.64 -15.88 -12.05
N ARG A 33 3.56 -17.22 -12.18
CA ARG A 33 4.53 -18.05 -12.93
C ARG A 33 5.99 -17.71 -12.64
N GLY A 34 6.30 -17.45 -11.37
CA GLY A 34 7.65 -17.12 -10.95
C GLY A 34 8.07 -15.67 -11.17
N ARG A 35 7.27 -14.79 -11.80
CA ARG A 35 7.54 -13.35 -11.95
C ARG A 35 6.82 -12.53 -10.87
N LEU A 36 7.41 -11.41 -10.45
CA LEU A 36 6.73 -10.40 -9.64
C LEU A 36 5.99 -9.45 -10.58
N GLU A 37 4.68 -9.59 -10.67
CA GLU A 37 3.82 -8.73 -11.48
C GLU A 37 3.22 -7.64 -10.62
N VAL A 38 3.12 -6.43 -11.16
CA VAL A 38 2.43 -5.31 -10.53
C VAL A 38 1.09 -5.10 -11.22
N ARG A 39 -0.01 -5.33 -10.50
CA ARG A 39 -1.39 -5.23 -11.03
C ARG A 39 -2.45 -5.35 -9.95
N HIS A 40 -3.60 -4.75 -10.19
CA HIS A 40 -4.78 -4.96 -9.34
C HIS A 40 -5.59 -6.21 -9.71
N GLY A 41 -5.80 -6.42 -11.01
CA GLY A 41 -6.64 -7.52 -11.50
C GLY A 41 -6.13 -8.89 -11.07
N LYS A 42 -7.03 -9.79 -10.69
CA LYS A 42 -6.69 -11.17 -10.30
C LYS A 42 -6.52 -12.03 -11.54
N VAL A 43 -5.64 -13.03 -11.47
CA VAL A 43 -5.54 -14.03 -12.54
C VAL A 43 -6.62 -15.09 -12.36
N LEU A 44 -7.44 -15.30 -13.39
CA LEU A 44 -8.30 -16.46 -13.52
C LEU A 44 -7.50 -17.61 -14.16
N TRP A 45 -7.33 -18.67 -13.38
CA TRP A 45 -6.71 -19.91 -13.81
C TRP A 45 -7.77 -20.84 -14.43
N PRO A 46 -7.48 -21.58 -15.52
CA PRO A 46 -6.16 -21.79 -16.16
C PRO A 46 -5.77 -20.82 -17.28
N PHE A 47 -6.69 -19.98 -17.76
CA PHE A 47 -6.50 -19.18 -18.98
C PHE A 47 -5.56 -17.97 -18.83
N ALA A 48 -5.05 -17.72 -17.62
CA ALA A 48 -4.19 -16.60 -17.30
C ALA A 48 -4.79 -15.22 -17.66
N ARG A 49 -6.12 -15.12 -17.78
CA ARG A 49 -6.83 -13.86 -18.02
C ARG A 49 -6.93 -13.05 -16.74
N LEU A 50 -6.80 -11.73 -16.84
CA LEU A 50 -7.04 -10.85 -15.71
C LEU A 50 -8.54 -10.61 -15.53
N TRP A 51 -8.95 -10.52 -14.28
CA TRP A 51 -10.33 -10.32 -13.86
C TRP A 51 -10.39 -9.28 -12.76
N GLU A 52 -11.25 -8.28 -12.95
CA GLU A 52 -11.46 -7.20 -12.01
C GLU A 52 -12.93 -6.76 -12.09
N ARG A 53 -13.54 -6.45 -10.94
CA ARG A 53 -14.92 -5.91 -10.86
C ARG A 53 -15.96 -6.69 -11.68
N TRP A 54 -15.89 -8.03 -11.65
CA TRP A 54 -16.78 -8.94 -12.38
C TRP A 54 -16.57 -9.01 -13.90
N GLU A 55 -15.53 -8.36 -14.43
CA GLU A 55 -15.24 -8.32 -15.86
C GLU A 55 -13.86 -8.88 -16.19
N LEU A 56 -13.77 -9.55 -17.35
CA LEU A 56 -12.49 -9.96 -17.91
C LEU A 56 -11.81 -8.74 -18.53
N LEU A 57 -10.58 -8.46 -18.10
CA LEU A 57 -9.80 -7.41 -18.73
C LEU A 57 -9.35 -7.83 -20.14
N PRO A 58 -9.04 -6.86 -21.02
CA PRO A 58 -8.43 -7.11 -22.33
C PRO A 58 -7.22 -8.05 -22.24
N VAL A 59 -6.99 -8.86 -23.27
CA VAL A 59 -5.90 -9.86 -23.30
C VAL A 59 -4.53 -9.21 -23.15
N ASP A 60 -4.38 -8.04 -23.75
CA ASP A 60 -3.21 -7.18 -23.81
C ASP A 60 -3.08 -6.22 -22.61
N SER A 61 -3.91 -6.40 -21.58
CA SER A 61 -3.79 -5.60 -20.35
C SER A 61 -2.36 -5.68 -19.80
N PRO A 62 -1.72 -4.54 -19.51
CA PRO A 62 -0.33 -4.49 -19.11
C PRO A 62 -0.09 -5.27 -17.80
N ARG A 63 1.06 -5.93 -17.73
CA ARG A 63 1.54 -6.67 -16.56
C ARG A 63 3.01 -6.32 -16.33
N PRO A 64 3.30 -5.07 -15.95
CA PRO A 64 4.67 -4.69 -15.68
C PRO A 64 5.21 -5.52 -14.52
N SER A 65 6.51 -5.77 -14.52
CA SER A 65 7.17 -6.37 -13.38
C SER A 65 7.62 -5.32 -12.37
N LEU A 66 7.86 -5.78 -11.16
CA LEU A 66 8.31 -4.90 -10.08
C LEU A 66 9.62 -4.18 -10.45
N ASP A 67 10.56 -4.85 -11.12
CA ASP A 67 11.81 -4.25 -11.59
C ASP A 67 11.58 -3.11 -12.60
N GLU A 68 10.64 -3.28 -13.54
CA GLU A 68 10.27 -2.23 -14.49
C GLU A 68 9.72 -0.99 -13.77
N ILE A 69 8.92 -1.18 -12.72
CA ILE A 69 8.42 -0.08 -11.88
C ILE A 69 9.54 0.59 -11.10
N VAL A 70 10.42 -0.19 -10.45
CA VAL A 70 11.53 0.33 -9.63
C VAL A 70 12.50 1.15 -10.49
N VAL A 71 12.81 0.69 -11.71
CA VAL A 71 13.67 1.41 -12.66
C VAL A 71 13.04 2.71 -13.15
N ALA A 72 11.73 2.73 -13.39
CA ALA A 72 11.03 3.93 -13.85
C ALA A 72 10.77 4.96 -12.74
N ALA A 73 10.75 4.50 -11.48
CA ALA A 73 10.48 5.32 -10.32
C ALA A 73 11.71 6.18 -9.94
N PRO A 74 11.55 7.50 -9.73
CA PRO A 74 12.64 8.35 -9.22
C PRO A 74 13.29 7.77 -7.94
N PRO A 75 14.61 7.90 -7.73
CA PRO A 75 15.31 7.26 -6.62
C PRO A 75 14.75 7.62 -5.23
N GLU A 76 14.31 8.88 -5.05
CA GLU A 76 13.74 9.36 -3.79
C GLU A 76 12.27 8.98 -3.59
N THR A 77 11.65 8.29 -4.56
CA THR A 77 10.24 7.91 -4.47
C THR A 77 10.05 6.86 -3.38
N HIS A 78 9.27 7.22 -2.37
CA HIS A 78 8.80 6.26 -1.38
C HIS A 78 7.81 5.29 -2.04
N LEU A 79 8.22 4.04 -2.19
CA LEU A 79 7.37 2.97 -2.71
C LEU A 79 6.62 2.26 -1.58
N TRP A 80 5.33 2.05 -1.79
CA TRP A 80 4.47 1.25 -0.92
C TRP A 80 4.02 -0.03 -1.63
N LEU A 81 4.58 -1.17 -1.26
CA LEU A 81 4.30 -2.46 -1.88
C LEU A 81 3.17 -3.19 -1.13
N ASP A 82 1.96 -3.27 -1.69
CA ASP A 82 0.90 -4.12 -1.14
C ASP A 82 1.01 -5.55 -1.70
N LEU A 83 1.52 -6.46 -0.89
CA LEU A 83 1.81 -7.83 -1.28
C LEU A 83 0.55 -8.69 -1.31
N LYS A 84 0.20 -9.14 -2.51
CA LYS A 84 -0.97 -9.98 -2.82
C LYS A 84 -0.59 -11.43 -3.01
N GLY A 85 -0.14 -12.07 -1.93
CA GLY A 85 0.20 -13.48 -1.92
C GLY A 85 0.13 -14.09 -0.52
N PHE A 86 0.42 -15.38 -0.43
CA PHE A 86 0.29 -16.15 0.81
C PHE A 86 1.62 -16.74 1.31
N THR A 87 2.70 -16.59 0.55
CA THR A 87 4.00 -17.20 0.87
C THR A 87 5.01 -16.16 1.38
N PRO A 88 5.81 -16.46 2.42
CA PRO A 88 6.88 -15.57 2.87
C PRO A 88 7.96 -15.28 1.82
N ARG A 89 8.12 -16.17 0.83
CA ARG A 89 9.03 -15.97 -0.30
C ARG A 89 8.69 -14.72 -1.11
N LEU A 90 7.42 -14.33 -1.20
CA LEU A 90 7.02 -13.10 -1.90
C LEU A 90 7.70 -11.87 -1.29
N THR A 91 7.66 -11.74 0.04
CA THR A 91 8.27 -10.62 0.75
C THR A 91 9.77 -10.53 0.48
N GLY A 92 10.50 -11.64 0.61
CA GLY A 92 11.94 -11.65 0.36
C GLY A 92 12.29 -11.29 -1.08
N ARG A 93 11.51 -11.77 -2.05
CA ARG A 93 11.70 -11.44 -3.46
C ARG A 93 11.37 -9.98 -3.79
N ALA A 94 10.30 -9.44 -3.22
CA ALA A 94 9.94 -8.04 -3.41
C ALA A 94 11.02 -7.11 -2.83
N LEU A 95 11.52 -7.42 -1.63
CA LEU A 95 12.64 -6.71 -1.03
C LEU A 95 13.88 -6.78 -1.92
N ALA A 96 14.27 -7.96 -2.41
CA ALA A 96 15.45 -8.10 -3.25
C ALA A 96 15.42 -7.28 -4.55
N VAL A 97 14.23 -6.88 -5.03
CA VAL A 97 14.07 -6.05 -6.22
C VAL A 97 13.97 -4.56 -5.89
N ALA A 98 13.29 -4.21 -4.80
CA ALA A 98 12.99 -2.81 -4.45
C ALA A 98 14.00 -2.17 -3.47
N ASP A 99 14.98 -2.94 -3.00
CA ASP A 99 15.98 -2.51 -2.03
C ASP A 99 17.20 -1.90 -2.72
N ASP A 100 17.06 -0.64 -3.11
CA ASP A 100 18.12 0.17 -3.72
C ASP A 100 18.41 1.45 -2.92
N GLY A 101 18.04 1.45 -1.64
CA GLY A 101 18.22 2.58 -0.72
C GLY A 101 17.02 3.53 -0.63
N ARG A 102 16.02 3.41 -1.51
CA ARG A 102 14.82 4.25 -1.46
C ARG A 102 13.94 3.96 -0.23
N PRO A 103 13.11 4.91 0.22
CA PRO A 103 12.15 4.66 1.29
C PRO A 103 11.13 3.59 0.87
N LEU A 104 10.89 2.62 1.76
CA LEU A 104 10.07 1.45 1.43
C LEU A 104 9.05 1.14 2.51
N THR A 105 7.80 0.91 2.09
CA THR A 105 6.75 0.35 2.95
C THR A 105 6.21 -0.93 2.35
N LEU A 106 6.06 -1.97 3.16
CA LEU A 106 5.42 -3.21 2.75
C LEU A 106 4.11 -3.40 3.52
N SER A 107 3.03 -3.71 2.80
CA SER A 107 1.78 -4.16 3.40
C SER A 107 1.33 -5.51 2.87
N SER A 108 0.47 -6.17 3.65
CA SER A 108 -0.28 -7.33 3.17
C SER A 108 -1.46 -7.59 4.08
N ARG A 109 -2.52 -8.22 3.54
CA ARG A 109 -3.60 -8.80 4.36
C ARG A 109 -3.21 -10.11 5.02
N ASN A 110 -2.19 -10.80 4.49
CA ASN A 110 -1.66 -12.05 5.04
C ASN A 110 -0.43 -11.77 5.91
N TRP A 111 -0.67 -11.24 7.13
CA TRP A 111 0.38 -10.63 7.96
C TRP A 111 1.58 -11.52 8.30
N TRP A 112 1.44 -12.84 8.19
CA TRP A 112 2.52 -13.79 8.45
C TRP A 112 3.62 -13.75 7.38
N ILE A 113 3.31 -13.33 6.14
CA ILE A 113 4.32 -13.24 5.08
C ILE A 113 5.31 -12.09 5.31
N LEU A 114 4.93 -11.08 6.10
CA LEU A 114 5.71 -9.85 6.33
C LEU A 114 6.94 -10.08 7.21
N GLY A 115 7.18 -11.30 7.70
CA GLY A 115 8.27 -11.59 8.64
C GLY A 115 9.67 -11.18 8.14
N ALA A 116 9.95 -11.29 6.84
CA ALA A 116 11.24 -10.85 6.28
C ALA A 116 11.40 -9.33 6.31
N ALA A 117 10.34 -8.57 6.05
CA ALA A 117 10.35 -7.10 6.10
C ALA A 117 10.54 -6.57 7.53
N ARG A 118 9.91 -7.22 8.52
CA ARG A 118 10.02 -6.84 9.95
C ARG A 118 11.45 -6.91 10.51
N ARG A 119 12.35 -7.64 9.86
CA ARG A 119 13.74 -7.82 10.29
C ARG A 119 14.70 -6.91 9.54
N ARG A 120 14.18 -6.01 8.71
CA ARG A 120 14.98 -5.16 7.83
C ARG A 120 14.84 -3.71 8.28
N ASP A 121 15.97 -3.11 8.61
CA ASP A 121 16.02 -1.71 9.00
C ASP A 121 15.63 -0.81 7.82
N GLY A 122 15.00 0.33 8.10
CA GLY A 122 14.55 1.27 7.07
C GLY A 122 13.30 0.82 6.29
N VAL A 123 12.72 -0.35 6.59
CA VAL A 123 11.48 -0.82 5.95
C VAL A 123 10.31 -0.71 6.91
N ARG A 124 9.34 0.14 6.57
CA ARG A 124 8.08 0.24 7.31
C ARG A 124 7.15 -0.92 6.96
N VAL A 125 6.49 -1.50 7.96
CA VAL A 125 5.62 -2.67 7.78
C VAL A 125 4.20 -2.38 8.22
N MET A 126 3.24 -2.54 7.30
CA MET A 126 1.84 -2.18 7.54
C MET A 126 0.92 -3.40 7.44
N ARG A 127 0.27 -3.75 8.55
CA ARG A 127 -0.70 -4.87 8.58
C ARG A 127 -2.01 -4.41 7.95
N SER A 128 -2.36 -4.97 6.79
CA SER A 128 -3.59 -4.59 6.07
C SER A 128 -4.83 -5.26 6.64
N VAL A 129 -5.84 -4.46 6.94
CA VAL A 129 -7.09 -4.83 7.60
C VAL A 129 -8.25 -4.51 6.68
N GLY A 130 -8.89 -5.55 6.14
CA GLY A 130 -10.05 -5.43 5.24
C GLY A 130 -11.28 -6.17 5.73
N SER A 131 -11.32 -6.61 7.00
CA SER A 131 -12.50 -7.26 7.59
C SER A 131 -12.64 -6.95 9.08
N ARG A 132 -13.86 -7.12 9.62
CA ARG A 132 -14.14 -6.94 11.06
C ARG A 132 -13.32 -7.90 11.93
N TRP A 133 -13.12 -9.13 11.47
CA TRP A 133 -12.26 -10.11 12.13
C TRP A 133 -10.81 -9.63 12.19
N GLN A 134 -10.24 -9.20 11.05
CA GLN A 134 -8.89 -8.64 11.01
C GLN A 134 -8.76 -7.42 11.93
N ARG A 135 -9.78 -6.54 11.96
CA ARG A 135 -9.81 -5.40 12.90
C ARG A 135 -9.76 -5.86 14.36
N TRP A 136 -10.53 -6.88 14.71
CA TRP A 136 -10.56 -7.41 16.07
C TRP A 136 -9.21 -8.02 16.46
N VAL A 137 -8.55 -8.78 15.57
CA VAL A 137 -7.25 -9.39 15.84
C VAL A 137 -6.16 -8.34 15.96
N VAL A 138 -6.08 -7.40 15.01
CA VAL A 138 -5.00 -6.40 14.96
C VAL A 138 -4.97 -5.50 16.21
N GLN A 139 -6.14 -5.25 16.79
CA GLN A 139 -6.30 -4.52 18.07
C GLN A 139 -5.78 -5.30 19.29
N ARG A 140 -5.26 -6.51 19.13
CA ARG A 140 -4.66 -7.32 20.20
C ARG A 140 -3.19 -7.64 19.95
N LEU A 141 -2.69 -7.32 18.76
CA LEU A 141 -1.29 -7.56 18.40
C LEU A 141 -0.37 -6.49 18.98
N ARG A 142 0.90 -6.85 19.11
CA ARG A 142 1.99 -5.92 19.39
C ARG A 142 2.58 -5.39 18.09
N PHE A 143 3.11 -4.18 18.17
CA PHE A 143 3.75 -3.50 17.06
C PHE A 143 5.20 -3.18 17.42
N GLY A 144 6.10 -3.36 16.47
CA GLY A 144 7.43 -2.77 16.51
C GLY A 144 7.41 -1.27 16.21
N PRO A 145 8.56 -0.58 16.31
CA PRO A 145 8.66 0.86 16.07
C PRO A 145 8.22 1.26 14.65
N ASP A 146 8.64 0.50 13.63
CA ASP A 146 8.33 0.76 12.22
C ASP A 146 7.11 -0.01 11.72
N GLU A 147 6.26 -0.48 12.65
CA GLU A 147 5.05 -1.20 12.31
C GLU A 147 3.78 -0.37 12.51
N GLY A 148 2.86 -0.51 11.58
CA GLY A 148 1.55 0.13 11.66
C GLY A 148 0.42 -0.70 11.08
N VAL A 149 -0.74 -0.05 10.98
CA VAL A 149 -1.96 -0.63 10.43
C VAL A 149 -2.40 0.16 9.23
N VAL A 150 -2.76 -0.54 8.16
CA VAL A 150 -3.48 0.03 7.02
C VAL A 150 -4.88 -0.59 6.99
N ILE A 151 -5.93 0.22 7.15
CA ILE A 151 -7.28 -0.26 7.45
C ILE A 151 -8.32 0.31 6.49
N ASN A 152 -9.26 -0.53 6.05
CA ASN A 152 -10.33 -0.07 5.19
C ASN A 152 -11.17 1.00 5.91
N GLU A 153 -11.49 2.09 5.23
CA GLU A 153 -12.20 3.24 5.82
C GLU A 153 -13.50 2.86 6.52
N ARG A 154 -14.25 1.87 6.01
CA ARG A 154 -15.53 1.41 6.59
C ARG A 154 -15.38 0.78 7.97
N LEU A 155 -14.16 0.41 8.35
CA LEU A 155 -13.82 -0.19 9.63
C LEU A 155 -13.27 0.83 10.64
N VAL A 156 -13.09 2.08 10.21
CA VAL A 156 -12.54 3.18 11.01
C VAL A 156 -13.66 3.95 11.68
N ASP A 157 -13.64 3.90 13.00
CA ASP A 157 -14.47 4.67 13.91
C ASP A 157 -13.59 5.20 15.07
N ALA A 158 -14.11 6.14 15.86
CA ALA A 158 -13.34 6.77 16.95
C ALA A 158 -12.79 5.71 17.94
N ALA A 159 -13.61 4.71 18.30
CA ALA A 159 -13.21 3.65 19.21
C ALA A 159 -12.10 2.76 18.64
N THR A 160 -12.08 2.54 17.32
CA THR A 160 -11.05 1.80 16.60
C THR A 160 -9.75 2.59 16.61
N VAL A 161 -9.77 3.88 16.31
CA VAL A 161 -8.56 4.71 16.34
C VAL A 161 -7.98 4.79 17.74
N VAL A 162 -8.79 5.06 18.77
CA VAL A 162 -8.33 5.08 20.18
C VAL A 162 -7.65 3.78 20.56
N ARG A 163 -8.21 2.63 20.18
CA ARG A 163 -7.61 1.31 20.47
C ARG A 163 -6.30 1.07 19.73
N LEU A 164 -6.20 1.51 18.48
CA LEU A 164 -4.99 1.34 17.67
C LEU A 164 -3.88 2.30 18.11
N ARG A 165 -4.21 3.55 18.45
CA ARG A 165 -3.23 4.56 18.90
C ARG A 165 -2.48 4.18 20.16
N ARG A 166 -3.08 3.37 21.03
CA ARG A 166 -2.41 2.79 22.21
C ARG A 166 -1.34 1.74 21.84
N ARG A 167 -1.23 1.34 20.57
CA ARG A 167 -0.39 0.23 20.11
C ARG A 167 0.56 0.62 18.99
N THR A 168 0.17 1.55 18.13
CA THR A 168 1.01 2.07 17.05
C THR A 168 0.68 3.53 16.79
N SER A 169 1.70 4.29 16.41
CA SER A 169 1.57 5.67 15.92
C SER A 169 1.09 5.71 14.47
N ALA A 170 1.23 4.63 13.69
CA ALA A 170 0.96 4.59 12.26
C ALA A 170 -0.39 3.90 11.95
N ILE A 171 -1.40 4.70 11.61
CA ILE A 171 -2.73 4.25 11.22
C ILE A 171 -3.09 4.89 9.89
N VAL A 172 -3.00 4.12 8.81
CA VAL A 172 -3.34 4.58 7.45
C VAL A 172 -4.70 4.02 7.06
N ALA A 173 -5.56 4.81 6.45
CA ALA A 173 -6.85 4.33 5.94
C ALA A 173 -6.87 4.24 4.41
N TRP A 174 -7.62 3.29 3.85
CA TRP A 174 -7.77 3.12 2.41
C TRP A 174 -9.23 2.99 1.98
N GLY A 175 -9.50 3.35 0.72
CA GLY A 175 -10.82 3.23 0.08
C GLY A 175 -11.74 4.43 0.28
N ALA A 176 -11.23 5.56 0.77
CA ALA A 176 -11.99 6.80 0.81
C ALA A 176 -12.02 7.43 -0.59
N THR A 177 -13.21 7.80 -1.06
CA THR A 177 -13.43 8.32 -2.41
C THR A 177 -13.93 9.78 -2.44
N THR A 178 -14.11 10.41 -1.28
CA THR A 178 -14.63 11.79 -1.20
C THR A 178 -13.83 12.63 -0.21
N ARG A 179 -13.74 13.94 -0.49
CA ARG A 179 -13.07 14.91 0.38
C ARG A 179 -13.68 14.95 1.78
N ALA A 180 -15.01 14.93 1.88
CA ALA A 180 -15.70 14.90 3.18
C ALA A 180 -15.28 13.68 4.02
N ARG A 181 -15.10 12.51 3.37
CA ARG A 181 -14.68 11.29 4.07
C ARG A 181 -13.22 11.32 4.47
N THR A 182 -12.32 11.83 3.62
CA THR A 182 -10.90 11.97 3.96
C THR A 182 -10.70 12.91 5.15
N GLU A 183 -11.40 14.05 5.17
CA GLU A 183 -11.41 14.98 6.31
C GLU A 183 -11.97 14.34 7.59
N GLN A 184 -13.05 13.57 7.48
CA GLN A 184 -13.61 12.86 8.63
C GLN A 184 -12.60 11.85 9.20
N LEU A 185 -11.92 11.07 8.36
CA LEU A 185 -10.90 10.11 8.80
C LEU A 185 -9.72 10.84 9.47
N ALA A 186 -9.29 11.97 8.91
CA ALA A 186 -8.27 12.83 9.51
C ALA A 186 -8.67 13.29 10.91
N ARG A 187 -9.90 13.79 11.08
CA ARG A 187 -10.46 14.20 12.39
C ARG A 187 -10.55 13.03 13.38
N LEU A 188 -10.80 11.81 12.91
CA LEU A 188 -10.78 10.62 13.75
C LEU A 188 -9.37 10.25 14.22
N GLY A 189 -8.32 10.81 13.61
CA GLY A 189 -6.94 10.64 14.01
C GLY A 189 -6.17 9.56 13.23
N VAL A 190 -6.54 9.26 11.97
CA VAL A 190 -5.66 8.50 11.08
C VAL A 190 -4.42 9.33 10.73
N THR A 191 -3.25 8.71 10.55
CA THR A 191 -2.00 9.38 10.17
C THR A 191 -1.76 9.48 8.69
N GLY A 192 -2.45 8.65 7.88
CA GLY A 192 -2.34 8.71 6.44
C GLY A 192 -3.54 8.13 5.70
N LEU A 193 -3.58 8.39 4.40
CA LEU A 193 -4.69 8.04 3.51
C LEU A 193 -4.17 7.52 2.18
N ILE A 194 -4.64 6.34 1.79
CA ILE A 194 -4.45 5.75 0.46
C ILE A 194 -5.70 6.09 -0.38
N VAL A 195 -5.51 6.87 -1.44
CA VAL A 195 -6.60 7.41 -2.29
C VAL A 195 -6.40 7.05 -3.76
N ASP A 196 -7.48 6.68 -4.44
CA ASP A 196 -7.50 6.42 -5.89
C ASP A 196 -7.47 7.71 -6.72
N ASP A 197 -8.13 8.76 -6.24
CA ASP A 197 -8.20 10.06 -6.91
C ASP A 197 -7.18 11.02 -6.31
N LEU A 198 -6.17 11.38 -7.11
CA LEU A 198 -5.10 12.29 -6.71
C LEU A 198 -5.62 13.72 -6.47
N GLY A 199 -6.77 14.11 -7.04
CA GLY A 199 -7.42 15.40 -6.77
C GLY A 199 -7.94 15.54 -5.32
N LEU A 200 -7.97 14.44 -4.56
CA LEU A 200 -8.25 14.47 -3.12
C LEU A 200 -7.03 14.89 -2.30
N ILE A 201 -5.83 14.79 -2.85
CA ILE A 201 -4.60 15.22 -2.19
C ILE A 201 -4.58 16.76 -2.21
N PRO A 202 -4.42 17.42 -1.06
CA PRO A 202 -4.28 18.88 -1.03
C PRO A 202 -3.07 19.33 -1.83
N GLU A 203 -3.18 20.46 -2.53
CA GLU A 203 -2.03 21.08 -3.16
C GLU A 203 -0.94 21.33 -2.12
N ARG A 204 0.25 20.80 -2.36
CA ARG A 204 1.42 21.13 -1.55
C ARG A 204 1.82 22.55 -1.90
N GLY A 205 1.52 23.49 -0.99
CA GLY A 205 2.09 24.84 -1.11
C GLY A 205 3.62 24.73 -1.21
N ALA A 206 4.21 25.44 -2.16
CA ALA A 206 5.66 25.51 -2.35
C ALA A 206 6.32 25.93 -1.01
N GLY A 207 6.90 24.99 -0.26
CA GLY A 207 7.57 25.30 1.00
C GLY A 207 7.60 24.21 2.07
N ALA A 208 6.89 23.08 1.92
CA ALA A 208 7.05 21.95 2.84
C ALA A 208 8.10 20.96 2.31
N SER A 209 9.37 21.15 2.70
CA SER A 209 10.37 20.08 2.56
C SER A 209 9.94 18.85 3.36
N PRO A 210 10.19 17.63 2.86
CA PRO A 210 9.96 16.41 3.63
C PRO A 210 10.89 16.38 4.86
N PRO A 211 10.46 15.75 5.97
CA PRO A 211 11.31 15.54 7.15
C PRO A 211 12.48 14.60 6.89
#